data_AF-X6D6U0-F1
#
_entry.id   AF-X6D6U0-F1
#
_cell.length_a   1.000
_cell.length_b   1.000
_cell.length_c   1.000
_cell.angle_alpha   90.00
_cell.angle_beta   90.00
_cell.angle_gamma   90.00
#
_symmetry.space_group_name_H-M   'P 1'
#
loop_
_entity.id
_entity.type
_entity.pdbx_description
1 polymer ?
#
loop_
_entity_poly.entity_id
_entity_poly.type
_entity_poly.pdbx_seq_one_letter_code
_entity_poly.pdbx_strand_id
1 'polypeptide(L)'
;MPWSDGLSSYGRAASTGGYALAVVLAVSEIIILALALNPDVNADYRAYYIDRTTTCLNRDAVGSYTPGQTVSFRSDGAKQAAGMMVCGWSGPVADGTHSLGETSRLRLEIPSLRDGFTATLQMSAVIRPPQTIQRVMISVNGVRVHEVTLSSQDPTTISFAIPHAAFASAKVLEVTFDYRDGIPPSPAASKIYKRAIKLVSFRLDAG
;
A
#
# COMPACT_ATOMS: atom_id res chain seq x y z
N MET A 1 10.16 -68.69 -43.39
CA MET A 1 9.23 -67.61 -43.00
C MET A 1 9.89 -66.80 -41.89
N PRO A 2 10.35 -65.55 -42.13
CA PRO A 2 10.89 -64.68 -41.07
C PRO A 2 9.91 -63.53 -40.82
N TRP A 3 9.00 -63.69 -39.86
CA TRP A 3 8.04 -62.65 -39.45
C TRP A 3 7.99 -62.61 -37.93
N SER A 4 9.04 -62.12 -37.28
CA SER A 4 9.02 -61.93 -35.82
C SER A 4 9.82 -60.73 -35.31
N ASP A 5 10.60 -60.04 -36.14
CA ASP A 5 11.51 -58.98 -35.64
C ASP A 5 10.86 -57.58 -35.57
N GLY A 6 9.72 -57.36 -36.24
CA GLY A 6 9.07 -56.04 -36.32
C GLY A 6 8.28 -55.61 -35.07
N LEU A 7 7.75 -56.56 -34.29
CA LEU A 7 6.89 -56.26 -33.13
C LEU A 7 7.69 -55.82 -31.89
N SER A 8 8.94 -56.27 -31.75
CA SER A 8 9.78 -55.92 -30.59
C SER A 8 10.26 -54.45 -30.61
N SER A 9 10.39 -53.88 -31.81
CA SER A 9 10.82 -52.49 -32.01
C SER A 9 9.69 -51.50 -31.70
N TYR A 10 8.45 -51.85 -32.06
CA TYR A 10 7.27 -51.02 -31.82
C TYR A 10 6.93 -50.88 -30.33
N GLY A 11 7.04 -51.96 -29.54
CA GLY A 11 6.83 -51.91 -28.09
C GLY A 11 7.90 -51.10 -27.34
N ARG A 12 9.14 -51.10 -27.85
CA ARG A 12 10.27 -50.33 -27.29
C ARG A 12 10.17 -48.84 -27.62
N ALA A 13 9.77 -48.49 -28.85
CA ALA A 13 9.52 -47.10 -29.25
C ALA A 13 8.33 -46.50 -28.50
N ALA A 14 7.25 -47.28 -28.32
CA ALA A 14 6.08 -46.88 -27.53
C ALA A 14 6.42 -46.70 -26.04
N SER A 15 7.26 -47.55 -25.45
CA SER A 15 7.71 -47.38 -24.07
C SER A 15 8.62 -46.16 -23.89
N THR A 16 9.59 -45.93 -24.79
CA THR A 16 10.43 -44.72 -24.76
C THR A 16 9.63 -43.44 -24.97
N GLY A 17 8.61 -43.46 -25.84
CA GLY A 17 7.71 -42.33 -26.05
C GLY A 17 6.85 -42.05 -24.81
N GLY A 18 6.36 -43.09 -24.15
CA GLY A 18 5.62 -42.97 -22.88
C GLY A 18 6.47 -42.39 -21.76
N TYR A 19 7.70 -42.85 -21.59
CA TYR A 19 8.63 -42.28 -20.60
C TYR A 19 9.02 -40.84 -20.92
N ALA A 20 9.26 -40.51 -22.20
CA ALA A 20 9.55 -39.14 -22.61
C ALA A 20 8.38 -38.20 -22.31
N LEU A 21 7.14 -38.62 -22.59
CA LEU A 21 5.94 -37.86 -22.25
C LEU A 21 5.80 -37.68 -20.73
N ALA A 22 5.99 -38.76 -19.95
CA ALA A 22 5.93 -38.70 -18.49
C ALA A 22 6.97 -37.73 -17.91
N VAL A 23 8.20 -37.73 -18.45
CA VAL A 23 9.25 -36.77 -18.05
C VAL A 23 8.85 -35.33 -18.40
N VAL A 24 8.31 -35.09 -19.60
CA VAL A 24 7.86 -33.74 -20.01
C VAL A 24 6.74 -33.24 -19.11
N LEU A 25 5.78 -34.10 -18.74
CA LEU A 25 4.71 -33.76 -17.81
C LEU A 25 5.26 -33.47 -16.42
N ALA A 26 6.11 -34.33 -15.88
CA ALA A 26 6.73 -34.12 -14.58
C ALA A 26 7.56 -32.83 -14.52
N VAL A 27 8.35 -32.54 -15.55
CA VAL A 27 9.11 -31.28 -15.66
C VAL A 27 8.17 -30.07 -15.73
N SER A 28 7.08 -30.17 -16.51
CA SER A 28 6.08 -29.10 -16.61
C SER A 28 5.40 -28.83 -15.26
N GLU A 29 5.01 -29.87 -14.52
CA GLU A 29 4.43 -29.73 -13.18
C GLU A 29 5.41 -29.10 -12.19
N ILE A 30 6.68 -29.49 -12.22
CA ILE A 30 7.73 -28.89 -11.39
C ILE A 30 7.89 -27.40 -11.71
N ILE A 31 7.87 -27.03 -12.99
CA ILE A 31 7.96 -25.62 -13.42
C ILE A 31 6.74 -24.83 -12.92
N ILE A 32 5.53 -25.37 -13.07
CA ILE A 32 4.30 -24.71 -12.59
C ILE A 32 4.34 -24.54 -11.06
N LEU A 33 4.77 -25.56 -10.32
CA LEU A 33 4.92 -25.49 -8.87
C LEU A 33 5.96 -24.43 -8.46
N ALA A 34 7.10 -24.36 -9.17
CA ALA A 34 8.12 -23.36 -8.90
C ALA A 34 7.59 -21.93 -9.12
N LEU A 35 6.81 -21.70 -10.18
CA LEU A 35 6.16 -20.40 -10.44
C LEU A 35 5.08 -20.07 -9.41
N ALA A 36 4.35 -21.06 -8.91
CA ALA A 36 3.35 -20.88 -7.85
C ALA A 36 3.99 -20.54 -6.50
N LEU A 37 5.16 -21.11 -6.20
CA LEU A 37 5.92 -20.84 -4.97
C LEU A 37 6.70 -19.52 -5.04
N ASN A 38 7.17 -19.13 -6.23
CA ASN A 38 7.94 -17.91 -6.47
C ASN A 38 7.32 -17.07 -7.60
N PRO A 39 6.12 -16.53 -7.39
CA PRO A 39 5.47 -15.72 -8.41
C PRO A 39 6.24 -14.41 -8.61
N ASP A 40 6.61 -14.15 -9.86
CA ASP A 40 7.18 -12.87 -10.29
C ASP A 40 6.04 -11.89 -10.57
N VAL A 41 5.64 -11.18 -9.52
CA VAL A 41 4.56 -10.19 -9.54
C VAL A 41 5.06 -8.88 -8.94
N ASN A 42 4.38 -7.78 -9.26
CA ASN A 42 4.70 -6.47 -8.70
C ASN A 42 4.75 -6.52 -7.15
N ALA A 43 5.72 -5.82 -6.56
CA ALA A 43 5.95 -5.81 -5.11
C ALA A 43 4.69 -5.43 -4.29
N ASP A 44 3.87 -4.49 -4.75
CA ASP A 44 2.63 -4.12 -4.08
C ASP A 44 1.55 -5.19 -4.21
N TYR A 45 1.48 -5.87 -5.36
CA TYR A 45 0.58 -7.01 -5.54
C TYR A 45 0.97 -8.14 -4.59
N ARG A 46 2.27 -8.46 -4.52
CA ARG A 46 2.81 -9.46 -3.61
C ARG A 46 2.51 -9.10 -2.16
N ALA A 47 2.80 -7.87 -1.75
CA ALA A 47 2.56 -7.39 -0.38
C ALA A 47 1.08 -7.48 0.02
N TYR A 48 0.14 -7.21 -0.91
CA TYR A 48 -1.29 -7.23 -0.61
C TYR A 48 -1.91 -8.63 -0.69
N TYR A 49 -1.72 -9.36 -1.81
CA TYR A 49 -2.41 -10.62 -2.07
C TYR A 49 -1.68 -11.87 -1.56
N ILE A 50 -0.34 -11.84 -1.55
CA ILE A 50 0.50 -13.03 -1.30
C ILE A 50 1.03 -12.99 0.12
N ASP A 51 1.91 -12.03 0.41
CA ASP A 51 2.57 -11.92 1.71
C ASP A 51 1.62 -11.36 2.77
N ARG A 52 0.54 -10.68 2.36
CA ARG A 52 -0.45 -9.99 3.22
C ARG A 52 0.20 -9.10 4.28
N THR A 53 1.34 -8.49 3.92
CA THR A 53 2.11 -7.58 4.76
C THR A 53 1.55 -6.17 4.74
N THR A 54 0.60 -5.87 3.84
CA THR A 54 -0.13 -4.60 3.83
C THR A 54 -1.62 -4.80 3.63
N THR A 55 -2.43 -3.95 4.26
CA THR A 55 -3.88 -3.85 4.00
C THR A 55 -4.20 -2.82 2.90
N CYS A 56 -3.19 -2.27 2.24
CA CYS A 56 -3.28 -1.11 1.36
C CYS A 56 -2.98 -1.52 -0.09
N LEU A 57 -4.02 -1.78 -0.90
CA LEU A 57 -3.83 -2.10 -2.32
C LEU A 57 -3.36 -0.86 -3.08
N ASN A 58 -2.14 -0.89 -3.61
CA ASN A 58 -1.55 0.25 -4.30
C ASN A 58 -2.39 0.65 -5.52
N ARG A 59 -2.75 1.93 -5.61
CA ARG A 59 -3.34 2.54 -6.80
C ARG A 59 -2.29 3.37 -7.51
N ASP A 60 -2.40 3.44 -8.83
CA ASP A 60 -1.61 4.37 -9.62
C ASP A 60 -2.18 5.79 -9.48
N ALA A 61 -1.98 6.38 -8.30
CA ALA A 61 -2.40 7.73 -7.95
C ALA A 61 -1.16 8.54 -7.56
N VAL A 62 -0.92 9.64 -8.27
CA VAL A 62 0.11 10.63 -7.97
C VAL A 62 -0.54 12.00 -8.08
N GLY A 63 -0.66 12.70 -6.96
CA GLY A 63 -1.29 14.02 -6.94
C GLY A 63 -0.31 15.11 -7.34
N SER A 64 -0.69 15.95 -8.29
CA SER A 64 0.03 17.20 -8.56
C SER A 64 -0.06 18.12 -7.34
N TYR A 65 1.07 18.65 -6.88
CA TYR A 65 1.15 19.48 -5.69
C TYR A 65 2.08 20.68 -5.89
N THR A 66 1.67 21.84 -5.37
CA THR A 66 2.49 23.05 -5.36
C THR A 66 2.96 23.33 -3.93
N PRO A 67 4.27 23.49 -3.65
CA PRO A 67 4.77 23.85 -2.33
C PRO A 67 4.04 25.05 -1.71
N GLY A 68 3.72 24.94 -0.41
CA GLY A 68 2.97 25.94 0.35
C GLY A 68 1.45 25.86 0.16
N GLN A 69 0.95 25.06 -0.80
CA GLN A 69 -0.50 24.87 -0.98
C GLN A 69 -1.08 23.99 0.13
N THR A 70 -2.15 24.42 0.76
CA THR A 70 -2.94 23.53 1.63
C THR A 70 -3.93 22.73 0.79
N VAL A 71 -3.85 21.41 0.85
CA VAL A 71 -4.84 20.49 0.29
C VAL A 71 -5.83 20.13 1.38
N SER A 72 -7.12 20.38 1.14
CA SER A 72 -8.18 19.95 2.02
C SER A 72 -8.60 18.51 1.72
N PHE A 73 -8.76 17.71 2.77
CA PHE A 73 -9.31 16.36 2.75
C PHE A 73 -10.78 16.32 3.17
N ARG A 74 -11.43 17.49 3.22
CA ARG A 74 -12.88 17.64 3.36
C ARG A 74 -13.55 17.70 1.97
N SER A 75 -14.87 17.87 1.97
CA SER A 75 -15.68 17.93 0.74
C SER A 75 -15.27 19.06 -0.23
N ASP A 76 -14.72 20.17 0.28
CA ASP A 76 -14.26 21.32 -0.52
C ASP A 76 -12.96 21.05 -1.31
N GLY A 77 -12.07 20.19 -0.81
CA GLY A 77 -10.83 19.79 -1.49
C GLY A 77 -10.87 18.40 -2.14
N ALA A 78 -12.04 17.77 -2.15
CA ALA A 78 -12.22 16.36 -2.46
C ALA A 78 -11.58 15.90 -3.77
N LYS A 79 -11.74 16.68 -4.83
CA LYS A 79 -11.20 16.35 -6.16
C LYS A 79 -9.68 16.31 -6.17
N GLN A 80 -9.04 17.25 -5.47
CA GLN A 80 -7.58 17.33 -5.40
C GLN A 80 -7.03 16.24 -4.47
N ALA A 81 -7.63 16.05 -3.30
CA ALA A 81 -7.24 14.99 -2.37
C ALA A 81 -7.36 13.59 -2.99
N ALA A 82 -8.40 13.34 -3.80
CA ALA A 82 -8.57 12.06 -4.48
C ALA A 82 -7.38 11.68 -5.39
N GLY A 83 -6.73 12.65 -6.02
CA GLY A 83 -5.57 12.41 -6.90
C GLY A 83 -4.31 11.96 -6.16
N MET A 84 -4.19 12.24 -4.86
CA MET A 84 -3.04 11.84 -4.03
C MET A 84 -3.32 10.65 -3.11
N MET A 85 -4.57 10.25 -2.94
CA MET A 85 -4.93 9.11 -2.10
C MET A 85 -4.65 7.79 -2.82
N VAL A 86 -3.54 7.16 -2.48
CA VAL A 86 -3.17 5.84 -3.01
C VAL A 86 -4.11 4.76 -2.47
N CYS A 87 -4.15 4.61 -1.14
CA CYS A 87 -4.97 3.59 -0.49
C CYS A 87 -5.14 3.88 1.01
N GLY A 88 -6.04 3.13 1.66
CA GLY A 88 -6.32 3.27 3.09
C GLY A 88 -7.12 4.52 3.45
N TRP A 89 -7.85 5.12 2.50
CA TRP A 89 -8.65 6.31 2.75
C TRP A 89 -10.09 6.09 2.28
N SER A 90 -11.08 6.45 3.11
CA SER A 90 -12.45 6.59 2.65
C SER A 90 -12.61 7.98 2.08
N GLY A 91 -13.26 8.11 0.92
CA GLY A 91 -13.49 9.39 0.27
C GLY A 91 -13.94 10.51 1.22
N PRO A 92 -13.65 11.76 0.87
CA PRO A 92 -13.77 12.91 1.75
C PRO A 92 -15.22 13.08 2.21
N VAL A 93 -15.41 13.19 3.53
CA VAL A 93 -16.66 13.63 4.15
C VAL A 93 -16.47 15.03 4.75
N ALA A 94 -17.55 15.66 5.20
CA ALA A 94 -17.54 17.06 5.62
C ALA A 94 -16.47 17.40 6.66
N ASP A 95 -16.11 16.47 7.54
CA ASP A 95 -15.14 16.68 8.63
C ASP A 95 -13.75 16.06 8.37
N GLY A 96 -13.51 15.54 7.17
CA GLY A 96 -12.21 15.00 6.74
C GLY A 96 -12.32 13.65 6.04
N THR A 97 -11.18 13.07 5.71
CA THR A 97 -11.07 11.75 5.08
C THR A 97 -10.68 10.73 6.14
N HIS A 98 -11.50 9.69 6.36
CA HIS A 98 -11.17 8.66 7.35
C HIS A 98 -10.08 7.72 6.84
N SER A 99 -9.20 7.31 7.76
CA SER A 99 -8.33 6.18 7.50
C SER A 99 -9.09 4.86 7.51
N LEU A 100 -8.63 3.92 6.68
CA LEU A 100 -9.16 2.58 6.52
C LEU A 100 -8.02 1.56 6.61
N GLY A 101 -8.17 0.59 7.53
CA GLY A 101 -7.19 -0.48 7.71
C GLY A 101 -6.08 -0.10 8.69
N GLU A 102 -4.92 -0.74 8.55
CA GLU A 102 -3.75 -0.54 9.42
C GLU A 102 -2.78 0.50 8.87
N THR A 103 -2.84 0.75 7.57
CA THR A 103 -1.95 1.67 6.86
C THR A 103 -2.72 2.47 5.83
N SER A 104 -2.38 3.75 5.69
CA SER A 104 -2.84 4.62 4.61
C SER A 104 -1.67 5.29 3.91
N ARG A 105 -1.80 5.54 2.61
CA ARG A 105 -0.73 6.10 1.77
C ARG A 105 -1.22 7.30 0.98
N LEU A 106 -0.42 8.36 0.97
CA LEU A 106 -0.53 9.51 0.07
C LEU A 106 0.67 9.54 -0.86
N ARG A 107 0.47 9.97 -2.10
CA ARG A 107 1.55 10.12 -3.06
C ARG A 107 1.36 11.42 -3.83
N LEU A 108 2.37 12.27 -3.79
CA LEU A 108 2.37 13.55 -4.46
C LEU A 108 3.65 13.78 -5.24
N GLU A 109 3.54 14.51 -6.34
CA GLU A 109 4.71 15.04 -7.05
C GLU A 109 5.35 16.13 -6.21
N ILE A 110 6.68 16.10 -6.12
CA ILE A 110 7.45 17.15 -5.48
C ILE A 110 8.42 17.77 -6.49
N PRO A 111 8.59 19.10 -6.45
CA PRO A 111 9.66 19.71 -7.22
C PRO A 111 11.02 19.24 -6.70
N SER A 112 12.01 19.18 -7.59
CA SER A 112 13.39 18.88 -7.22
C SER A 112 13.96 20.06 -6.42
N LEU A 113 13.82 20.00 -5.11
CA LEU A 113 14.33 21.00 -4.18
C LEU A 113 15.56 20.46 -3.45
N ARG A 114 16.54 21.35 -3.27
CA ARG A 114 17.75 21.06 -2.50
C ARG A 114 17.52 21.24 -1.00
N ASP A 115 16.57 22.09 -0.65
CA ASP A 115 16.25 22.47 0.72
C ASP A 115 15.20 21.53 1.33
N GLY A 116 15.18 21.47 2.67
CA GLY A 116 14.29 20.60 3.45
C GLY A 116 12.81 20.82 3.13
N PHE A 117 11.96 19.84 3.41
CA PHE A 117 10.51 20.06 3.44
C PHE A 117 10.00 20.09 4.87
N THR A 118 9.03 20.94 5.16
CA THR A 118 8.22 20.85 6.38
C THR A 118 6.81 20.42 6.00
N ALA A 119 6.38 19.28 6.51
CA ALA A 119 5.00 18.84 6.36
C ALA A 119 4.16 19.36 7.53
N THR A 120 3.00 19.90 7.22
CA THR A 120 1.97 20.28 8.18
C THR A 120 0.71 19.48 7.87
N LEU A 121 0.21 18.77 8.88
CA LEU A 121 -1.00 17.96 8.81
C LEU A 121 -2.00 18.47 9.83
N GLN A 122 -3.27 18.45 9.46
CA GLN A 122 -4.35 18.58 10.42
C GLN A 122 -5.11 17.27 10.51
N MET A 123 -5.18 16.67 11.70
CA MET A 123 -5.76 15.35 11.91
C MET A 123 -6.58 15.29 13.20
N SER A 124 -7.61 14.46 13.23
CA SER A 124 -8.34 14.11 14.46
C SER A 124 -8.31 12.61 14.73
N ALA A 125 -8.37 12.24 16.01
CA ALA A 125 -8.50 10.85 16.41
C ALA A 125 -9.93 10.36 16.19
N VAL A 126 -10.06 9.14 15.70
CA VAL A 126 -11.31 8.38 15.87
C VAL A 126 -11.28 7.82 17.29
N ILE A 127 -12.19 8.33 18.13
CA ILE A 127 -12.34 7.93 19.53
C ILE A 127 -13.56 7.04 19.67
N ARG A 128 -13.38 5.86 20.26
CA ARG A 128 -14.45 4.95 20.66
C ARG A 128 -13.99 4.15 21.87
N PRO A 129 -14.57 4.37 23.06
CA PRO A 129 -14.24 3.59 24.25
C PRO A 129 -14.26 2.07 23.98
N PRO A 130 -13.25 1.31 24.43
CA PRO A 130 -12.15 1.75 25.31
C PRO A 130 -10.99 2.48 24.61
N GLN A 131 -10.98 2.53 23.27
CA GLN A 131 -9.93 3.16 22.49
C GLN A 131 -10.12 4.69 22.42
N THR A 132 -9.41 5.41 23.27
CA THR A 132 -9.49 6.89 23.36
C THR A 132 -8.26 7.61 22.77
N ILE A 133 -7.24 6.83 22.39
CA ILE A 133 -5.97 7.34 21.88
C ILE A 133 -5.62 6.60 20.58
N GLN A 134 -5.01 7.33 19.66
CA GLN A 134 -4.55 6.86 18.36
C GLN A 134 -3.08 7.24 18.15
N ARG A 135 -2.17 6.25 18.12
CA ARG A 135 -0.78 6.45 17.74
C ARG A 135 -0.60 6.26 16.24
N VAL A 136 0.00 7.25 15.61
CA VAL A 136 0.28 7.27 14.17
C VAL A 136 1.78 7.41 13.96
N MET A 137 2.38 6.43 13.29
CA MET A 137 3.75 6.54 12.78
C MET A 137 3.68 7.05 11.35
N ILE A 138 4.41 8.11 11.06
CA ILE A 138 4.48 8.72 9.73
C ILE A 138 5.86 8.42 9.15
N SER A 139 5.88 7.84 7.96
CA SER A 139 7.08 7.65 7.18
C SER A 139 6.96 8.29 5.81
N VAL A 140 8.08 8.73 5.26
CA VAL A 140 8.19 9.34 3.94
C VAL A 140 9.18 8.52 3.13
N ASN A 141 8.73 7.98 1.99
CA ASN A 141 9.52 7.07 1.15
C ASN A 141 10.20 5.95 1.97
N GLY A 142 9.48 5.41 2.96
CA GLY A 142 9.96 4.35 3.85
C GLY A 142 10.82 4.80 5.05
N VAL A 143 11.25 6.07 5.09
CA VAL A 143 12.00 6.64 6.22
C VAL A 143 11.02 7.14 7.28
N ARG A 144 11.13 6.70 8.53
CA ARG A 144 10.30 7.21 9.63
C ARG A 144 10.68 8.67 9.93
N VAL A 145 9.70 9.57 9.91
CA VAL A 145 9.93 11.02 10.07
C VAL A 145 9.22 11.60 11.28
N HIS A 146 8.11 11.01 11.73
CA HIS A 146 7.36 11.53 12.86
C HIS A 146 6.49 10.45 13.52
N GLU A 147 6.27 10.59 14.83
CA GLU A 147 5.29 9.81 15.58
C GLU A 147 4.40 10.77 16.37
N VAL A 148 3.08 10.60 16.25
CA VAL A 148 2.10 11.44 16.93
C VAL A 148 1.09 10.58 17.68
N THR A 149 0.69 11.06 18.86
CA THR A 149 -0.40 10.50 19.66
C THR A 149 -1.56 11.48 19.64
N LEU A 150 -2.71 11.06 19.11
CA LEU A 150 -3.93 11.86 19.04
C LEU A 150 -4.95 11.34 20.05
N SER A 151 -5.58 12.24 20.81
CA SER A 151 -6.56 11.89 21.86
C SER A 151 -7.82 12.75 21.83
N SER A 152 -8.02 13.56 20.79
CA SER A 152 -9.22 14.38 20.59
C SER A 152 -9.89 14.10 19.25
N GLN A 153 -11.22 14.21 19.22
CA GLN A 153 -12.00 14.25 17.97
C GLN A 153 -11.86 15.60 17.26
N ASP A 154 -11.37 16.63 17.95
CA ASP A 154 -11.09 17.93 17.36
C ASP A 154 -9.81 17.88 16.50
N PRO A 155 -9.79 18.52 15.32
CA PRO A 155 -8.62 18.56 14.47
C PRO A 155 -7.42 19.23 15.17
N THR A 156 -6.33 18.48 15.29
CA THR A 156 -5.05 18.95 15.81
C THR A 156 -4.07 19.17 14.66
N THR A 157 -3.39 20.31 14.66
CA THR A 157 -2.33 20.60 13.70
C THR A 157 -1.00 20.09 14.21
N ILE A 158 -0.27 19.35 13.38
CA ILE A 158 1.11 18.93 13.63
C ILE A 158 1.99 19.36 12.47
N SER A 159 3.24 19.70 12.78
CA SER A 159 4.26 20.04 11.78
C SER A 159 5.56 19.32 12.11
N PHE A 160 6.23 18.80 11.08
CA PHE A 160 7.51 18.11 11.23
C PHE A 160 8.38 18.31 9.99
N ALA A 161 9.69 18.32 10.20
CA ALA A 161 10.66 18.36 9.12
C ALA A 161 10.82 16.98 8.48
N ILE A 162 10.84 16.94 7.15
CA ILE A 162 11.20 15.75 6.38
C ILE A 162 12.71 15.82 6.13
N PRO A 163 13.50 14.83 6.58
CA PRO A 163 14.93 14.82 6.34
C PRO A 163 15.25 14.63 4.85
N HIS A 164 16.30 15.29 4.37
CA HIS A 164 16.75 15.18 2.97
C HIS A 164 16.94 13.72 2.51
N ALA A 165 17.40 12.84 3.40
CA ALA A 165 17.54 11.41 3.12
C ALA A 165 16.25 10.71 2.66
N ALA A 166 15.07 11.25 3.02
CA ALA A 166 13.77 10.71 2.60
C ALA A 166 13.36 11.14 1.18
N PHE A 167 13.99 12.15 0.57
CA PHE A 167 13.55 12.67 -0.74
C PHE A 167 14.67 13.05 -1.72
N ALA A 168 15.95 12.90 -1.36
CA ALA A 168 17.11 13.36 -2.12
C ALA A 168 17.10 13.02 -3.62
N SER A 169 16.57 11.85 -4.00
CA SER A 169 16.49 11.36 -5.38
C SER A 169 15.06 11.12 -5.86
N ALA A 170 14.07 11.54 -5.07
CA ALA A 170 12.67 11.22 -5.33
C ALA A 170 11.99 12.36 -6.09
N LYS A 171 11.30 12.02 -7.18
CA LYS A 171 10.36 12.94 -7.87
C LYS A 171 8.97 12.93 -7.23
N VAL A 172 8.73 11.94 -6.40
CA VAL A 172 7.45 11.63 -5.78
C VAL A 172 7.71 11.44 -4.29
N LEU A 173 6.86 12.07 -3.49
CA LEU A 173 6.88 11.94 -2.05
C LEU A 173 5.70 11.04 -1.65
N GLU A 174 6.04 9.85 -1.17
CA GLU A 174 5.08 8.93 -0.62
C GLU A 174 5.03 9.07 0.90
N VAL A 175 3.89 9.49 1.44
CA VAL A 175 3.64 9.58 2.87
C VAL A 175 2.83 8.38 3.30
N THR A 176 3.36 7.60 4.23
CA THR A 176 2.71 6.42 4.81
C THR A 176 2.36 6.70 6.26
N PHE A 177 1.13 6.35 6.62
CA PHE A 177 0.56 6.47 7.95
C PHE A 177 0.27 5.08 8.49
N ASP A 178 0.99 4.65 9.52
CA ASP A 178 0.78 3.35 10.17
C ASP A 178 0.05 3.52 11.50
N TYR A 179 -1.03 2.77 11.68
CA TYR A 179 -1.94 2.85 12.82
C TYR A 179 -1.79 1.63 13.73
N ARG A 180 -1.15 1.84 14.89
CA ARG A 180 -0.97 0.74 15.86
C ARG A 180 -2.24 0.43 16.64
N ASP A 181 -3.09 1.44 16.83
CA ASP A 181 -4.23 1.40 17.74
C ASP A 181 -5.59 1.58 17.03
N GLY A 182 -5.64 1.25 15.74
CA GLY A 182 -6.85 1.41 14.94
C GLY A 182 -8.05 0.62 15.52
N ILE A 183 -9.19 1.28 15.64
CA ILE A 183 -10.43 0.68 16.17
C ILE A 183 -10.91 -0.41 15.20
N PRO A 184 -11.11 -1.66 15.67
CA PRO A 184 -11.53 -2.76 14.82
C PRO A 184 -12.94 -2.57 14.24
N PRO A 185 -13.26 -3.27 13.14
CA PRO A 185 -14.61 -3.28 12.59
C PRO A 185 -15.63 -3.70 13.64
N SER A 186 -16.77 -3.02 13.68
CA SER A 186 -17.91 -3.39 14.52
C SER A 186 -19.21 -2.89 13.89
N PRO A 187 -20.37 -3.49 14.23
CA PRO A 187 -21.67 -3.03 13.73
C PRO A 187 -21.95 -1.55 14.03
N ALA A 188 -21.41 -1.03 15.13
CA ALA A 188 -21.53 0.36 15.55
C ALA A 188 -20.47 1.29 14.92
N ALA A 189 -19.53 0.75 14.14
CA ALA A 189 -18.45 1.49 13.48
C ALA A 189 -18.42 1.15 11.97
N SER A 190 -17.23 0.99 11.40
CA SER A 190 -17.05 0.43 10.06
C SER A 190 -17.35 -1.07 10.10
N LYS A 191 -18.14 -1.58 9.15
CA LYS A 191 -18.43 -3.01 9.04
C LYS A 191 -17.26 -3.82 8.44
N ILE A 192 -16.23 -3.14 7.89
CA ILE A 192 -15.26 -3.79 6.98
C ILE A 192 -13.80 -3.48 7.35
N TYR A 193 -13.49 -2.24 7.76
CA TYR A 193 -12.11 -1.79 7.97
C TYR A 193 -11.88 -1.16 9.33
N LYS A 194 -10.66 -1.30 9.86
CA LYS A 194 -10.18 -0.51 11.01
C LYS A 194 -10.26 0.99 10.71
N ARG A 195 -10.49 1.81 11.75
CA ARG A 195 -10.43 3.28 11.65
C ARG A 195 -9.53 3.83 12.75
N ALA A 196 -8.66 4.77 12.42
CA ALA A 196 -7.75 5.38 13.38
C ALA A 196 -7.89 6.90 13.42
N ILE A 197 -7.83 7.56 12.27
CA ILE A 197 -7.84 9.03 12.20
C ILE A 197 -8.81 9.55 11.15
N LYS A 198 -9.05 10.86 11.20
CA LYS A 198 -9.47 11.64 10.02
C LYS A 198 -8.33 12.58 9.65
N LEU A 199 -7.96 12.58 8.37
CA LEU A 199 -7.09 13.60 7.80
C LEU A 199 -7.96 14.76 7.31
N VAL A 200 -7.63 15.97 7.74
CA VAL A 200 -8.40 17.18 7.45
C VAL A 200 -7.71 18.05 6.42
N SER A 201 -6.40 18.24 6.57
CA SER A 201 -5.60 18.96 5.58
C SER A 201 -4.15 18.50 5.58
N PHE A 202 -3.48 18.73 4.46
CA PHE A 202 -2.06 18.51 4.26
C PHE A 202 -1.45 19.72 3.56
N ARG A 203 -0.28 20.13 4.03
CA ARG A 203 0.55 21.16 3.42
C ARG A 203 2.00 20.73 3.52
N LEU A 204 2.77 21.03 2.50
CA LEU A 204 4.20 20.80 2.41
C LEU A 204 4.85 22.13 2.03
N ASP A 205 5.61 22.69 2.94
CA ASP A 205 6.38 23.91 2.71
C ASP A 205 7.80 23.55 2.29
N ALA A 206 8.29 24.23 1.25
CA ALA A 206 9.70 24.21 0.91
C ALA A 206 10.46 25.08 1.93
N GLY A 207 11.57 24.53 2.45
CA GLY A 207 12.50 25.24 3.32
C GLY A 207 13.39 26.22 2.57
#